data_AF-A0A1W9W069-F1
#
_entry.id   AF-A0A1W9W069-F1
#
_cell.length_a   1.000
_cell.length_b   1.000
_cell.length_c   1.000
_cell.angle_alpha   90.00
_cell.angle_beta   90.00
_cell.angle_gamma   90.00
#
_symmetry.space_group_name_H-M   'P 1'
#
loop_
_entity.id
_entity.type
_entity.pdbx_description
1 polymer ?
#
loop_
_entity_poly.entity_id
_entity_poly.type
_entity_poly.pdbx_seq_one_letter_code
_entity_poly.pdbx_strand_id
1 'polypeptide(L)'
;MLLKTKIQHRQYDVIVIGGGHAGVEAALAASGLGMQTLLLTTHLDTIAWMSCNPSVGGSAKGHLVREIDALGGWMGKFADRTAIQIRMLNESKGPAVHALRVQS
;
A
#
# COMPACT_ATOMS: atom_id res chain seq x y z
N MET A 1 23.90 34.35 16.51
CA MET A 1 23.85 33.66 15.21
C MET A 1 22.40 33.24 14.97
N LEU A 2 21.61 34.12 14.35
CA LEU A 2 20.19 33.86 14.08
C LEU A 2 20.10 32.83 12.95
N LEU A 3 19.64 31.62 13.26
CA LEU A 3 19.22 30.66 12.25
C LEU A 3 18.08 31.29 11.46
N LYS A 4 18.38 31.84 10.28
CA LYS A 4 17.37 32.16 9.28
C LYS A 4 16.77 30.83 8.84
N THR A 5 15.70 30.40 9.49
CA THR A 5 14.85 29.32 9.00
C THR A 5 14.31 29.78 7.65
N LYS A 6 14.91 29.30 6.56
CA LYS A 6 14.35 29.49 5.22
C LYS A 6 13.01 28.77 5.20
N ILE A 7 11.90 29.49 5.36
CA ILE A 7 10.58 28.96 5.09
C ILE A 7 10.53 28.71 3.58
N GLN A 8 10.69 27.45 3.18
CA GLN A 8 10.50 27.06 1.80
C GLN A 8 9.01 26.82 1.57
N HIS A 9 8.37 27.73 0.83
CA HIS A 9 7.02 27.52 0.32
C HIS A 9 7.11 26.51 -0.82
N ARG A 10 6.93 25.23 -0.49
CA ARG A 10 6.86 24.15 -1.46
C ARG A 10 5.39 23.89 -1.78
N GLN A 11 5.03 24.02 -3.05
CA GLN A 11 3.71 23.65 -3.53
C GLN A 11 3.69 22.14 -3.80
N TYR A 12 2.60 21.50 -3.42
CA TYR A 12 2.32 20.09 -3.70
C TYR A 12 0.98 20.03 -4.42
N ASP A 13 0.90 19.16 -5.41
CA ASP A 13 -0.33 18.89 -6.13
C ASP A 13 -1.27 18.02 -5.30
N VAL A 14 -0.69 17.08 -4.53
CA VAL A 14 -1.43 16.15 -3.67
C VAL A 14 -0.76 16.07 -2.29
N ILE A 15 -1.56 16.17 -1.24
CA ILE A 15 -1.13 15.92 0.14
C ILE A 15 -1.94 14.74 0.67
N VAL A 16 -1.25 13.67 1.05
CA VAL A 16 -1.83 12.48 1.68
C VAL A 16 -1.54 12.50 3.17
N ILE A 17 -2.58 12.38 3.99
CA ILE A 17 -2.46 12.39 5.45
C ILE A 17 -2.65 10.96 5.98
N GLY A 18 -1.57 10.40 6.52
CA GLY A 18 -1.50 9.07 7.14
C GLY A 18 -0.71 8.06 6.31
N GLY A 19 0.35 7.49 6.89
CA GLY A 19 1.21 6.48 6.26
C GLY A 19 0.68 5.04 6.33
N GLY A 20 -0.63 4.83 6.44
CA GLY A 20 -1.24 3.49 6.46
C GLY A 20 -1.34 2.87 5.07
N HIS A 21 -1.88 1.64 4.97
CA HIS A 21 -2.01 0.90 3.70
C HIS A 21 -2.66 1.74 2.57
N ALA A 22 -3.78 2.41 2.86
CA ALA A 22 -4.46 3.25 1.88
C ALA A 22 -3.66 4.51 1.51
N GLY A 23 -3.00 5.14 2.49
CA GLY A 23 -2.22 6.35 2.27
C GLY A 23 -0.96 6.09 1.45
N VAL A 24 -0.31 4.95 1.66
CA VAL A 24 0.83 4.52 0.84
C VAL A 24 0.41 4.28 -0.61
N GLU A 25 -0.69 3.56 -0.85
CA GLU A 25 -1.20 3.38 -2.23
C GLU A 25 -1.58 4.71 -2.87
N ALA A 26 -2.28 5.60 -2.15
CA ALA A 26 -2.68 6.90 -2.67
C ALA A 26 -1.46 7.78 -3.01
N ALA A 27 -0.45 7.81 -2.13
CA ALA A 27 0.75 8.60 -2.35
C ALA A 27 1.59 8.05 -3.52
N LEU A 28 1.71 6.72 -3.63
CA LEU A 28 2.42 6.07 -4.73
C LEU A 28 1.68 6.25 -6.06
N ALA A 29 0.34 6.19 -6.06
CA ALA A 29 -0.47 6.44 -7.24
C ALA A 29 -0.30 7.89 -7.74
N ALA A 30 -0.47 8.89 -6.87
CA ALA A 30 -0.31 10.29 -7.24
C ALA A 30 1.12 10.61 -7.73
N SER A 31 2.13 10.12 -7.00
CA SER A 31 3.53 10.27 -7.40
C SER A 31 3.84 9.56 -8.73
N GLY A 32 3.28 8.36 -8.95
CA GLY A 32 3.42 7.60 -10.19
C GLY A 32 2.81 8.29 -11.42
N LEU A 33 1.82 9.17 -11.21
CA LEU A 33 1.25 10.05 -12.23
C LEU A 33 2.06 11.34 -12.45
N GLY A 34 3.22 11.50 -11.79
CA GLY A 34 4.10 12.64 -11.92
C GLY A 34 3.71 13.85 -11.05
N MET A 35 2.74 13.69 -10.14
CA MET A 35 2.26 14.78 -9.27
C MET A 35 3.23 14.99 -8.10
N GLN A 36 3.54 16.24 -7.75
CA GLN A 36 4.30 16.58 -6.56
C GLN A 36 3.51 16.19 -5.31
N THR A 37 3.86 15.05 -4.73
CA THR A 37 3.06 14.41 -3.68
C THR A 37 3.77 14.45 -2.33
N LEU A 38 3.08 14.93 -1.31
CA LEU A 38 3.54 14.91 0.08
C LEU A 38 2.75 13.85 0.87
N LEU A 39 3.45 12.87 1.44
CA LEU A 39 2.87 11.97 2.45
C LEU A 39 3.25 12.48 3.84
N LEU A 40 2.25 12.83 4.64
CA LEU A 40 2.41 13.18 6.04
C LEU A 40 2.04 11.99 6.91
N THR A 41 2.88 11.68 7.89
CA THR A 41 2.61 10.65 8.89
C THR A 41 3.14 11.09 10.25
N THR A 42 2.50 10.64 11.32
CA THR A 42 2.93 10.95 12.70
C THR A 42 4.16 10.17 13.10
N HIS A 43 4.35 8.96 12.53
CA HIS A 43 5.48 8.09 12.80
C HIS A 43 5.99 7.51 11.48
N LEU A 44 7.29 7.65 11.24
CA LEU A 44 7.95 7.11 10.04
C LEU A 44 8.17 5.59 10.15
N ASP A 45 8.37 5.08 11.37
CA ASP A 45 8.66 3.66 11.62
C ASP A 45 7.44 2.73 11.40
N THR A 46 6.24 3.30 11.28
CA THR A 46 4.98 2.53 11.16
C THR A 46 4.30 2.67 9.79
N ILE A 47 5.04 3.11 8.78
CA ILE A 47 4.53 3.19 7.41
C ILE A 47 4.12 1.79 6.93
N ALA A 48 2.89 1.67 6.42
CA ALA A 48 2.27 0.41 5.97
C ALA A 48 2.29 -0.73 7.01
N TRP A 49 2.24 -0.39 8.30
CA TRP A 49 2.27 -1.39 9.37
C TRP A 49 1.01 -2.29 9.38
N MET A 50 1.22 -3.62 9.38
CA MET A 50 0.14 -4.61 9.49
C MET A 50 -0.28 -4.80 10.95
N SER A 51 -1.20 -3.96 11.44
CA SER A 51 -1.60 -3.91 12.86
C SER A 51 -2.49 -5.06 13.35
N CYS A 52 -3.09 -5.83 12.45
CA CYS A 52 -4.07 -6.85 12.80
C CYS A 52 -3.50 -8.25 12.62
N ASN A 53 -3.30 -8.69 11.36
CA ASN A 53 -2.72 -9.98 11.06
C ASN A 53 -1.59 -9.86 10.01
N PRO A 54 -0.57 -10.73 10.06
CA PRO A 54 0.54 -10.73 9.12
C PRO A 54 0.13 -11.43 7.82
N SER A 55 -0.91 -10.91 7.15
CA SER A 55 -1.48 -11.56 5.97
C SER A 55 -2.12 -10.60 4.99
N VAL A 56 -1.90 -10.85 3.71
CA VAL A 56 -2.53 -10.12 2.60
C VAL A 56 -3.37 -11.09 1.76
N GLY A 57 -4.53 -10.63 1.29
CA GLY A 57 -5.46 -11.45 0.52
C GLY A 57 -6.42 -12.29 1.37
N GLY A 58 -6.87 -13.42 0.81
CA GLY A 58 -7.98 -14.24 1.32
C GLY A 58 -9.29 -14.00 0.58
N SER A 59 -10.38 -14.65 0.99
CA SER A 59 -11.69 -14.49 0.34
C SER A 59 -12.09 -13.02 0.23
N ALA A 60 -12.54 -12.59 -0.96
CA ALA A 60 -12.75 -11.20 -1.38
C ALA A 60 -11.48 -10.32 -1.42
N LYS A 61 -10.67 -10.31 -0.37
CA LYS A 61 -9.45 -9.49 -0.26
C LYS A 61 -8.40 -9.81 -1.33
N GLY A 62 -8.25 -11.07 -1.71
CA GLY A 62 -7.32 -11.52 -2.75
C GLY A 62 -7.68 -10.97 -4.12
N HIS A 63 -8.98 -10.81 -4.41
CA HIS A 63 -9.45 -10.14 -5.63
C HIS A 63 -9.08 -8.66 -5.60
N LEU A 64 -9.37 -7.96 -4.49
CA LEU A 64 -9.00 -6.54 -4.35
C LEU A 64 -7.49 -6.31 -4.50
N VAL A 65 -6.65 -7.17 -3.93
CA VAL A 65 -5.19 -7.07 -4.08
C VAL A 65 -4.78 -7.22 -5.56
N ARG A 66 -5.41 -8.15 -6.29
CA ARG A 66 -5.16 -8.34 -7.72
C ARG A 66 -5.69 -7.20 -8.59
N GLU A 67 -6.83 -6.62 -8.22
CA GLU A 67 -7.37 -5.41 -8.86
C GLU A 67 -6.44 -4.21 -8.64
N ILE A 68 -5.94 -4.01 -7.41
CA ILE A 68 -4.93 -2.99 -7.09
C ILE A 68 -3.67 -3.19 -7.94
N ASP A 69 -3.16 -4.43 -8.03
CA ASP A 69 -1.99 -4.74 -8.84
C ASP A 69 -2.21 -4.48 -10.34
N ALA A 70 -3.38 -4.86 -10.87
CA ALA A 70 -3.77 -4.60 -12.27
C ALA A 70 -3.87 -3.09 -12.58
N LEU A 71 -4.25 -2.27 -11.60
CA LEU A 71 -4.26 -0.80 -11.70
C LEU A 71 -2.85 -0.18 -11.53
N GLY A 72 -1.82 -1.00 -11.32
CA GLY A 72 -0.44 -0.54 -11.15
C GLY A 72 -0.04 -0.26 -9.70
N GLY A 73 -0.90 -0.58 -8.72
CA GLY A 73 -0.63 -0.43 -7.30
C GLY A 73 0.50 -1.33 -6.78
N TRP A 74 0.75 -1.25 -5.48
CA TRP A 74 1.96 -1.82 -4.87
C TRP A 74 1.72 -2.95 -3.87
N MET A 75 0.51 -3.11 -3.35
CA MET A 75 0.17 -4.05 -2.30
C MET A 75 0.52 -5.49 -2.68
N GLY A 76 0.18 -5.91 -3.90
CA GLY A 76 0.55 -7.24 -4.42
C GLY A 76 2.06 -7.44 -4.50
N LYS A 77 2.79 -6.45 -5.02
CA LYS A 77 4.26 -6.50 -5.17
C LYS A 77 4.98 -6.53 -3.82
N PHE A 78 4.48 -5.80 -2.83
CA PHE A 78 5.02 -5.84 -1.47
C PHE A 78 4.74 -7.18 -0.79
N ALA A 79 3.52 -7.67 -0.90
CA ALA A 79 3.11 -8.99 -0.43
C ALA A 79 3.99 -10.12 -1.00
N ASP A 80 4.30 -10.09 -2.30
CA ASP A 80 5.16 -11.08 -2.95
C ASP A 80 6.62 -11.01 -2.44
N ARG A 81 7.14 -9.80 -2.19
CA ARG A 81 8.52 -9.61 -1.70
C ARG A 81 8.75 -10.07 -0.27
N THR A 82 7.70 -10.05 0.55
CA THR A 82 7.76 -10.47 1.96
C THR A 82 7.12 -11.84 2.20
N ALA A 83 6.74 -12.55 1.13
CA ALA A 83 6.00 -13.80 1.22
C ALA A 83 6.80 -14.89 1.98
N ILE A 84 6.20 -15.39 3.05
CA ILE A 84 6.64 -16.58 3.78
C ILE A 84 5.86 -17.81 3.30
N GLN A 85 4.56 -17.65 3.06
CA GLN A 85 3.68 -18.73 2.58
C GLN A 85 2.56 -18.18 1.71
N ILE A 86 2.33 -18.79 0.55
CA ILE A 86 1.20 -18.49 -0.34
C ILE A 86 0.26 -19.69 -0.42
N ARG A 87 -1.05 -19.45 -0.37
CA ARG A 87 -2.09 -20.46 -0.58
C ARG A 87 -3.22 -19.93 -1.46
N MET A 88 -3.73 -20.80 -2.33
CA MET A 88 -5.00 -20.58 -3.01
C MET A 88 -6.14 -21.09 -2.11
N LEU A 89 -7.10 -20.22 -1.80
CA LEU A 89 -8.32 -20.60 -1.06
C LEU A 89 -9.41 -21.03 -2.05
N ASN A 90 -10.31 -21.89 -1.58
CA ASN A 90 -11.46 -22.42 -2.36
C ASN A 90 -11.08 -23.17 -3.65
N GLU A 91 -9.89 -23.78 -3.71
CA GLU A 91 -9.37 -24.44 -4.90
C GLU A 91 -10.34 -25.48 -5.50
N SER A 92 -11.05 -26.23 -4.64
CA SER A 92 -12.04 -27.25 -5.06
C SER A 92 -13.40 -26.71 -5.53
N LYS A 93 -13.65 -25.40 -5.45
CA LYS A 93 -14.97 -24.77 -5.74
C LYS A 93 -15.04 -24.02 -7.07
N GLY A 94 -13.98 -24.16 -7.89
CA GLY A 94 -13.89 -23.57 -9.23
C GLY A 94 -13.33 -22.14 -9.27
N PRO A 95 -12.81 -21.68 -10.43
CA PRO A 95 -11.98 -20.48 -10.53
C PRO A 95 -12.65 -19.18 -10.09
N ALA A 96 -13.97 -19.07 -10.26
CA ALA A 96 -14.72 -17.84 -9.94
C ALA A 96 -14.69 -17.47 -8.45
N VAL A 97 -14.37 -18.41 -7.56
CA VAL A 97 -14.32 -18.20 -6.10
C VAL A 97 -12.94 -18.44 -5.50
N HIS A 98 -11.94 -18.71 -6.36
CA HIS A 98 -10.55 -18.84 -5.95
C HIS A 98 -10.05 -17.51 -5.38
N ALA A 99 -9.29 -17.56 -4.29
CA ALA A 99 -8.73 -16.35 -3.70
C ALA A 99 -7.34 -16.61 -3.13
N LEU A 100 -6.35 -15.87 -3.62
CA LEU A 100 -4.98 -15.96 -3.10
C LEU A 100 -4.89 -15.31 -1.72
N ARG A 101 -4.13 -15.97 -0.84
CA ARG A 101 -3.76 -15.46 0.48
C ARG A 101 -2.27 -15.71 0.71
N VAL A 102 -1.59 -14.69 1.22
CA VAL A 102 -0.18 -14.77 1.63
C VAL A 102 -0.03 -14.52 3.14
N GLN A 103 0.92 -15.20 3.76
CA GLN A 103 1.53 -14.80 5.02
C GLN A 103 2.83 -14.07 4.72
N SER A 104 3.02 -12.91 5.35
CA SER A 104 4.11 -11.97 5.12
C SER A 104 4.71 -11.51 6.43
#